data_AF-A0A965U2R8-F1
#
_entry.id   AF-A0A965U2R8-F1
#
_cell.length_a   1.000
_cell.length_b   1.000
_cell.length_c   1.000
_cell.angle_alpha   90.00
_cell.angle_beta   90.00
_cell.angle_gamma   90.00
#
_symmetry.space_group_name_H-M   'P 1'
#
loop_
_entity.id
_entity.type
_entity.pdbx_description
1 polymer ?
#
loop_
_entity_poly.entity_id
_entity_poly.type
_entity_poly.pdbx_seq_one_letter_code
_entity_poly.pdbx_strand_id
1 'polypeptide(L)'
;MPQVQGNIEGIKKTVLEELCALYDAQVPPDEYVPQDMLTLLCGYSASLNREIAVYVTRDGAVADVFVGRSSSIDLPDVRLRRSSRRLSLIRCIHTHPSASGELSDVDVSALLTMRFDAMTAVGVSPDGKATSVQTAFLDAHQEGHARLTELLSARRIPHTEWLSEIDQTDEEFLAAEPKIRKETERAVLVGIESEESLRELSELAQTAGASTLQTVLQKRATPDKAYCIGKGKAEELALTCQALQADLCIFDEELSGVMQKNLEEVLRIKVIDRTTLILDIFASRASTREGKLQVEMAQLQYRSQRLLGQGLVLSRLAGGIGTRGPGESKLEVSRRRIRERLTDLG
;
A
#
# COMPACT_ATOMS: atom_id res chain seq x y z
N MET A 1 -11.13 6.67 -17.14
CA MET A 1 -12.31 5.79 -17.14
C MET A 1 -11.91 4.52 -16.42
N PRO A 2 -12.75 3.97 -15.53
CA PRO A 2 -12.49 2.68 -14.92
C PRO A 2 -12.29 1.63 -16.03
N GLN A 3 -11.35 0.71 -15.83
CA GLN A 3 -11.02 -0.33 -16.79
C GLN A 3 -10.81 -1.63 -16.04
N VAL A 4 -11.52 -2.68 -16.47
CA VAL A 4 -11.36 -4.04 -15.95
C VAL A 4 -9.91 -4.50 -16.15
N GLN A 5 -9.33 -5.04 -15.09
CA GLN A 5 -7.94 -5.51 -15.04
C GLN A 5 -7.82 -7.02 -15.29
N GLY A 6 -6.61 -7.48 -15.60
CA GLY A 6 -6.28 -8.91 -15.70
C GLY A 6 -6.36 -9.48 -17.12
N ASN A 7 -6.66 -10.78 -17.23
CA ASN A 7 -6.76 -11.49 -18.48
C ASN A 7 -8.10 -11.16 -19.18
N ILE A 8 -8.09 -10.05 -19.92
CA ILE A 8 -9.24 -9.56 -20.70
C ILE A 8 -9.20 -9.99 -22.17
N GLU A 9 -8.17 -10.72 -22.59
CA GLU A 9 -8.01 -11.16 -23.98
C GLU A 9 -9.12 -12.13 -24.38
N GLY A 10 -9.73 -11.90 -25.54
CA GLY A 10 -10.82 -12.72 -26.09
C GLY A 10 -12.21 -12.45 -25.51
N ILE A 11 -12.36 -11.50 -24.58
CA ILE A 11 -13.65 -11.12 -24.01
C ILE A 11 -14.37 -10.14 -24.95
N LYS A 12 -15.67 -10.37 -25.20
CA LYS A 12 -16.50 -9.47 -26.01
C LYS A 12 -16.58 -8.08 -25.36
N LYS A 13 -16.52 -7.03 -26.18
CA LYS A 13 -16.60 -5.64 -25.71
C LYS A 13 -17.85 -5.36 -24.86
N THR A 14 -19.00 -5.93 -25.21
CA THR A 14 -20.25 -5.78 -24.45
C THR A 14 -20.12 -6.31 -23.02
N VAL A 15 -19.46 -7.45 -22.83
CA VAL A 15 -19.23 -8.05 -21.51
C VAL A 15 -18.24 -7.21 -20.69
N LEU A 16 -17.22 -6.64 -21.33
CA LEU A 16 -16.30 -5.71 -20.67
C LEU A 16 -17.00 -4.41 -20.25
N GLU A 17 -17.90 -3.87 -21.07
CA GLU A 17 -18.71 -2.70 -20.74
C GLU A 17 -19.65 -2.99 -19.55
N GLU A 18 -20.25 -4.19 -19.49
CA GLU A 18 -21.07 -4.63 -18.35
C GLU A 18 -20.26 -4.84 -17.07
N LEU A 19 -19.07 -5.44 -17.15
CA LEU A 19 -18.16 -5.56 -16.00
C LEU A 19 -17.66 -4.19 -15.53
N CYS A 20 -17.42 -3.25 -16.44
CA CYS A 20 -17.09 -1.86 -16.08
C CYS A 20 -18.25 -1.15 -15.36
N ALA A 21 -19.51 -1.52 -15.62
CA ALA A 21 -20.66 -0.94 -14.92
C ALA A 21 -20.69 -1.32 -13.42
N LEU A 22 -19.95 -2.35 -13.00
CA LEU A 22 -19.81 -2.69 -11.58
C LEU A 22 -19.09 -1.59 -10.78
N TYR A 23 -18.27 -0.75 -11.41
CA TYR A 23 -17.64 0.39 -10.71
C TYR A 23 -18.66 1.45 -10.27
N ASP A 24 -19.82 1.51 -10.92
CA ASP A 24 -20.91 2.41 -10.54
C ASP A 24 -21.82 1.78 -9.46
N ALA A 25 -21.58 0.52 -9.08
CA ALA A 25 -22.34 -0.15 -8.04
C ALA A 25 -21.96 0.37 -6.65
N GLN A 26 -22.97 0.56 -5.82
CA GLN A 26 -22.82 0.92 -4.42
C GLN A 26 -23.30 -0.22 -3.55
N VAL A 27 -22.41 -0.79 -2.74
CA VAL A 27 -22.76 -1.82 -1.76
C VAL A 27 -23.40 -1.14 -0.54
N PRO A 28 -24.59 -1.57 -0.10
CA PRO A 28 -25.21 -1.09 1.13
C PRO A 28 -24.33 -1.33 2.36
N PRO A 29 -24.37 -0.46 3.38
CA PRO A 29 -23.50 -0.55 4.55
C PRO A 29 -23.76 -1.79 5.42
N ASP A 30 -24.93 -2.40 5.32
CA ASP A 30 -25.35 -3.61 6.04
C ASP A 30 -25.17 -4.89 5.22
N GLU A 31 -24.70 -4.79 3.98
CA GLU A 31 -24.48 -5.93 3.10
C GLU A 31 -22.99 -6.16 2.82
N TYR A 32 -22.49 -7.35 3.15
CA TYR A 32 -21.12 -7.73 2.79
C TYR A 32 -20.90 -7.75 1.26
N VAL A 33 -21.83 -8.38 0.53
CA VAL A 33 -21.92 -8.38 -0.93
C VAL A 33 -23.39 -8.44 -1.34
N PRO A 34 -23.90 -7.56 -2.21
CA PRO A 34 -25.29 -7.62 -2.65
C PRO A 34 -25.58 -8.87 -3.47
N GLN A 35 -26.78 -9.42 -3.32
CA GLN A 35 -27.19 -10.63 -4.02
C GLN A 35 -27.16 -10.45 -5.55
N ASP A 36 -27.53 -9.26 -6.05
CA ASP A 36 -27.50 -8.94 -7.47
C ASP A 36 -26.06 -8.88 -8.01
N MET A 37 -25.14 -8.26 -7.25
CA MET A 37 -23.71 -8.24 -7.57
C MET A 37 -23.16 -9.67 -7.62
N LEU A 38 -23.46 -10.49 -6.60
CA LEU A 38 -23.01 -11.89 -6.54
C LEU A 38 -23.51 -12.69 -7.76
N THR A 39 -24.77 -12.47 -8.16
CA THR A 39 -25.39 -13.14 -9.30
C THR A 39 -24.70 -12.75 -10.61
N LEU A 40 -24.40 -11.46 -10.80
CA LEU A 40 -23.65 -10.97 -11.97
C LEU A 40 -22.25 -11.58 -12.04
N LEU A 41 -21.50 -11.57 -10.93
CA LEU A 41 -20.15 -12.13 -10.87
C LEU A 41 -20.13 -13.62 -11.22
N CYS A 42 -21.06 -14.39 -10.64
CA CYS A 42 -21.16 -15.83 -10.93
C CYS A 42 -21.55 -16.10 -12.39
N GLY A 43 -22.50 -15.32 -12.94
CA GLY A 43 -22.92 -15.45 -14.33
C GLY A 43 -21.77 -15.19 -15.31
N TYR A 44 -21.02 -14.09 -15.11
CA TYR A 44 -19.86 -13.80 -15.96
C TYR A 44 -18.74 -14.82 -15.76
N SER A 45 -18.46 -15.23 -14.52
CA SER A 45 -17.41 -16.20 -14.23
C SER A 45 -17.66 -17.55 -14.93
N ALA A 46 -18.90 -18.04 -14.90
CA ALA A 46 -19.28 -19.26 -15.61
C ALA A 46 -19.23 -19.10 -17.14
N SER A 47 -19.76 -17.98 -17.68
CA SER A 47 -19.79 -17.76 -19.14
C SER A 47 -18.40 -17.58 -19.74
N LEU A 48 -17.46 -17.00 -18.99
CA LEU A 48 -16.08 -16.78 -19.41
C LEU A 48 -15.17 -17.96 -19.04
N ASN A 49 -15.61 -18.84 -18.14
CA ASN A 49 -14.80 -19.84 -17.46
C ASN A 49 -13.51 -19.23 -16.88
N ARG A 50 -13.67 -18.08 -16.21
CA ARG A 50 -12.58 -17.30 -15.60
C ARG A 50 -13.01 -16.84 -14.21
N GLU A 51 -12.06 -16.75 -13.30
CA GLU A 51 -12.25 -16.12 -12.00
C GLU A 51 -12.55 -14.63 -12.23
N ILE A 52 -13.45 -14.07 -11.43
CA ILE A 52 -13.75 -12.64 -11.42
C ILE A 52 -13.63 -12.19 -9.98
N ALA A 53 -12.84 -11.14 -9.74
CA ALA A 53 -12.69 -10.54 -8.43
C ALA A 53 -13.22 -9.11 -8.43
N VAL A 54 -13.81 -8.70 -7.31
CA VAL A 54 -14.23 -7.33 -7.03
C VAL A 54 -13.62 -6.92 -5.70
N TYR A 55 -13.04 -5.72 -5.70
CA TYR A 55 -12.50 -5.08 -4.53
C TYR A 55 -13.47 -4.01 -4.05
N VAL A 56 -13.95 -4.15 -2.83
CA VAL A 56 -14.98 -3.26 -2.26
C VAL A 56 -14.37 -2.51 -1.08
N THR A 57 -14.52 -1.19 -1.07
CA THR A 57 -14.09 -0.33 0.04
C THR A 57 -15.06 -0.39 1.21
N ARG A 58 -14.66 0.10 2.39
CA ARG A 58 -15.56 0.16 3.57
C ARG A 58 -16.81 1.01 3.37
N ASP A 59 -16.73 2.07 2.57
CA ASP A 59 -17.89 2.90 2.22
C ASP A 59 -18.77 2.27 1.15
N GLY A 60 -18.43 1.07 0.65
CA GLY A 60 -19.24 0.27 -0.27
C GLY A 60 -18.99 0.55 -1.74
N ALA A 61 -17.98 1.35 -2.10
CA ALA A 61 -17.61 1.60 -3.48
C ALA A 61 -16.79 0.43 -4.05
N VAL A 62 -16.97 0.14 -5.34
CA VAL A 62 -16.14 -0.83 -6.06
C VAL A 62 -14.84 -0.16 -6.50
N ALA A 63 -13.75 -0.52 -5.84
CA ALA A 63 -12.42 0.02 -6.10
C ALA A 63 -11.79 -0.55 -7.38
N ASP A 64 -11.97 -1.85 -7.63
CA ASP A 64 -11.42 -2.51 -8.81
C ASP A 64 -12.17 -3.80 -9.16
N VAL A 65 -12.10 -4.20 -10.44
CA VAL A 65 -12.70 -5.42 -11.00
C VAL A 65 -11.64 -6.15 -11.83
N PHE A 66 -11.42 -7.43 -11.54
CA PHE A 66 -10.36 -8.23 -12.15
C PHE A 66 -10.93 -9.49 -12.80
N VAL A 67 -10.35 -9.91 -13.94
CA VAL A 67 -10.71 -11.16 -14.62
C VAL A 67 -9.49 -12.07 -14.80
N GLY A 68 -9.64 -13.35 -14.44
CA GLY A 68 -8.61 -14.40 -14.54
C GLY A 68 -7.75 -14.53 -13.28
N ARG A 69 -6.74 -15.42 -13.34
CA ARG A 69 -5.83 -15.68 -12.22
C ARG A 69 -4.95 -14.47 -11.93
N SER A 70 -4.94 -14.02 -10.69
CA SER A 70 -4.17 -12.88 -10.22
C SER A 70 -2.69 -13.27 -10.04
N SER A 71 -1.86 -13.19 -11.09
CA SER A 71 -0.41 -13.35 -10.95
C SER A 71 0.31 -12.09 -10.44
N SER A 72 -0.36 -10.94 -10.51
CA SER A 72 0.13 -9.63 -10.05
C SER A 72 -1.04 -8.65 -10.03
N ILE A 73 -1.42 -8.15 -8.85
CA ILE A 73 -2.49 -7.16 -8.71
C ILE A 73 -1.83 -5.79 -8.51
N ASP A 74 -1.91 -4.93 -9.51
CA ASP A 74 -1.66 -3.49 -9.35
C ASP A 74 -2.99 -2.82 -8.96
N LEU A 75 -3.37 -2.93 -7.68
CA LEU A 75 -4.54 -2.24 -7.17
C LEU A 75 -4.34 -0.72 -7.27
N PRO A 76 -5.34 0.05 -7.75
CA PRO A 76 -5.29 1.50 -7.69
C PRO A 76 -5.17 1.95 -6.22
N ASP A 77 -4.02 2.57 -5.91
CA ASP A 77 -3.69 3.22 -4.65
C ASP A 77 -3.97 2.46 -3.34
N VAL A 78 -3.26 1.33 -3.16
CA VAL A 78 -2.69 0.93 -1.84
C VAL A 78 -1.60 1.93 -1.38
N ARG A 79 -1.48 3.09 -2.06
CA ARG A 79 -0.56 4.23 -1.80
C ARG A 79 -0.80 4.93 -0.46
N LEU A 80 -1.60 4.34 0.43
CA LEU A 80 -1.75 4.71 1.83
C LEU A 80 -1.36 3.57 2.77
N ARG A 81 -0.25 2.87 2.49
CA ARG A 81 0.63 2.27 3.54
C ARG A 81 1.18 3.38 4.47
N ARG A 82 0.28 4.14 5.09
CA ARG A 82 0.58 5.18 6.09
C ARG A 82 0.50 4.65 7.51
N SER A 83 0.11 3.39 7.72
CA SER A 83 0.42 2.70 8.97
C SER A 83 0.41 1.19 8.77
N SER A 84 1.40 0.48 9.32
CA SER A 84 1.34 -0.95 9.63
C SER A 84 0.31 -1.28 10.74
N ARG A 85 -0.54 -0.32 11.12
CA ARG A 85 -1.53 -0.41 12.20
C ARG A 85 -2.97 -0.59 11.73
N ARG A 86 -3.25 -0.54 10.42
CA ARG A 86 -4.61 -0.71 9.89
C ARG A 86 -4.64 -1.74 8.77
N LEU A 87 -5.83 -2.29 8.56
CA LEU A 87 -6.14 -3.08 7.37
C LEU A 87 -6.17 -2.17 6.13
N SER A 88 -6.21 -2.76 4.94
CA SER A 88 -6.18 -2.02 3.67
C SER A 88 -7.47 -1.26 3.38
N LEU A 89 -8.52 -1.44 4.21
CA LEU A 89 -9.86 -0.86 4.02
C LEU A 89 -10.59 -1.41 2.79
N ILE A 90 -10.10 -2.53 2.25
CA ILE A 90 -10.61 -3.18 1.06
C ILE A 90 -10.87 -4.64 1.38
N ARG A 91 -12.07 -5.12 1.06
CA ARG A 91 -12.38 -6.56 1.02
C ARG A 91 -12.37 -7.05 -0.43
N CYS A 92 -11.84 -8.26 -0.64
CA CYS A 92 -11.82 -8.92 -1.93
C CYS A 92 -12.86 -10.03 -1.96
N ILE A 93 -13.71 -10.02 -3.00
CA ILE A 93 -14.69 -11.06 -3.27
C ILE A 93 -14.39 -11.60 -4.67
N HIS A 94 -14.02 -12.87 -4.76
CA HIS A 94 -13.72 -13.50 -6.05
C HIS A 94 -14.47 -14.81 -6.24
N THR A 95 -14.58 -15.21 -7.51
CA THR A 95 -15.31 -16.42 -7.92
C THR A 95 -14.36 -17.55 -8.30
N HIS A 96 -14.78 -18.79 -8.02
CA HIS A 96 -14.14 -20.02 -8.47
C HIS A 96 -15.05 -20.75 -9.47
N PRO A 97 -14.81 -20.64 -10.79
CA PRO A 97 -15.65 -21.27 -11.80
C PRO A 97 -15.54 -22.80 -11.73
N SER A 98 -16.69 -23.48 -11.67
CA SER A 98 -16.81 -24.94 -11.60
C SER A 98 -16.09 -25.58 -10.40
N ALA A 99 -15.95 -24.84 -9.31
CA ALA A 99 -15.28 -25.29 -8.08
C ALA A 99 -16.01 -24.80 -6.82
N SER A 100 -15.60 -25.29 -5.66
CA SER A 100 -16.09 -24.83 -4.35
C SER A 100 -15.56 -23.43 -4.04
N GLY A 101 -16.26 -22.73 -3.14
CA GLY A 101 -15.81 -21.46 -2.59
C GLY A 101 -14.74 -21.60 -1.51
N GLU A 102 -13.99 -22.72 -1.47
CA GLU A 102 -12.89 -22.88 -0.53
C GLU A 102 -11.73 -21.99 -0.94
N LEU A 103 -11.13 -21.29 0.03
CA LEU A 103 -9.95 -20.46 -0.16
C LEU A 103 -8.70 -21.33 -0.32
N SER A 104 -7.85 -20.93 -1.27
CA SER A 104 -6.54 -21.54 -1.47
C SER A 104 -5.44 -20.87 -0.64
N ASP A 105 -4.29 -21.52 -0.53
CA ASP A 105 -3.11 -20.93 0.12
C ASP A 105 -2.66 -19.61 -0.55
N VAL A 106 -2.93 -19.46 -1.85
CA VAL A 106 -2.63 -18.23 -2.61
C VAL A 106 -3.54 -17.09 -2.14
N ASP A 107 -4.82 -17.38 -1.91
CA ASP A 107 -5.80 -16.39 -1.43
C ASP A 107 -5.46 -15.93 0.00
N VAL A 108 -5.10 -16.87 0.87
CA VAL A 108 -4.66 -16.57 2.24
C VAL A 108 -3.35 -15.76 2.22
N SER A 109 -2.41 -16.11 1.34
CA SER A 109 -1.16 -15.35 1.17
C SER A 109 -1.43 -13.93 0.68
N ALA A 110 -2.38 -13.74 -0.24
CA ALA A 110 -2.79 -12.43 -0.71
C ALA A 110 -3.45 -11.60 0.39
N LEU A 111 -4.35 -12.20 1.18
CA LEU A 111 -4.95 -11.59 2.37
C LEU A 111 -3.88 -11.07 3.33
N LEU A 112 -2.90 -11.90 3.67
CA LEU A 112 -1.80 -11.55 4.60
C LEU A 112 -0.90 -10.44 4.03
N THR A 113 -0.48 -10.58 2.77
CA THR A 113 0.49 -9.67 2.14
C THR A 113 -0.11 -8.29 1.87
N MET A 114 -1.35 -8.26 1.39
CA MET A 114 -2.08 -7.02 1.07
C MET A 114 -2.81 -6.46 2.29
N ARG A 115 -2.94 -7.24 3.37
CA ARG A 115 -3.71 -6.92 4.57
C ARG A 115 -5.14 -6.51 4.25
N PHE A 116 -5.81 -7.26 3.38
CA PHE A 116 -7.23 -7.02 3.10
C PHE A 116 -8.07 -7.08 4.37
N ASP A 117 -9.15 -6.30 4.40
CA ASP A 117 -10.16 -6.39 5.45
C ASP A 117 -10.71 -7.83 5.52
N ALA A 118 -10.94 -8.43 4.34
CA ALA A 118 -11.33 -9.82 4.19
C ALA A 118 -11.00 -10.34 2.79
N MET A 119 -10.84 -11.66 2.67
CA MET A 119 -10.71 -12.38 1.40
C MET A 119 -11.82 -13.42 1.30
N THR A 120 -12.60 -13.40 0.22
CA THR A 120 -13.79 -14.24 0.06
C THR A 120 -13.80 -14.94 -1.28
N ALA A 121 -13.89 -16.27 -1.26
CA ALA A 121 -14.07 -17.08 -2.45
C ALA A 121 -15.52 -17.56 -2.56
N VAL A 122 -16.08 -17.48 -3.76
CA VAL A 122 -17.44 -17.91 -4.08
C VAL A 122 -17.37 -19.02 -5.14
N GLY A 123 -17.82 -20.21 -4.78
CA GLY A 123 -17.93 -21.33 -5.71
C GLY A 123 -19.05 -21.12 -6.71
N VAL A 124 -18.78 -21.32 -7.99
CA VAL A 124 -19.73 -21.07 -9.08
C VAL A 124 -20.05 -22.37 -9.80
N SER A 125 -21.34 -22.68 -9.93
CA SER A 125 -21.79 -23.82 -10.72
C SER A 125 -21.69 -23.56 -12.23
N PRO A 126 -21.68 -24.62 -13.08
CA PRO A 126 -21.64 -24.45 -14.54
C PRO A 126 -22.79 -23.61 -15.12
N ASP A 127 -23.94 -23.54 -14.44
CA ASP A 127 -25.08 -22.70 -14.81
C ASP A 127 -25.00 -21.26 -14.25
N GLY A 128 -23.85 -20.86 -13.70
CA GLY A 128 -23.59 -19.48 -13.27
C GLY A 128 -24.21 -19.10 -11.93
N LYS A 129 -24.52 -20.07 -11.06
CA LYS A 129 -25.09 -19.81 -9.73
C LYS A 129 -24.03 -19.91 -8.65
N ALA A 130 -24.13 -19.03 -7.67
CA ALA A 130 -23.35 -19.12 -6.45
C ALA A 130 -23.77 -20.39 -5.67
N THR A 131 -22.79 -21.20 -5.26
CA THR A 131 -23.02 -22.49 -4.59
C THR A 131 -22.59 -22.43 -3.13
N SER A 132 -21.31 -22.16 -2.91
CA SER A 132 -20.65 -22.13 -1.61
C SER A 132 -19.78 -20.89 -1.48
N VAL A 133 -19.50 -20.48 -0.25
CA VAL A 133 -18.69 -19.31 0.06
C VAL A 133 -17.84 -19.59 1.29
N GLN A 134 -16.58 -19.16 1.25
CA GLN A 134 -15.70 -19.11 2.41
C GLN A 134 -15.03 -17.76 2.47
N THR A 135 -14.87 -17.24 3.67
CA THR A 135 -14.20 -15.97 3.92
C THR A 135 -13.06 -16.18 4.92
N ALA A 136 -12.03 -15.35 4.80
CA ALA A 136 -10.94 -15.27 5.74
C ALA A 136 -10.75 -13.84 6.21
N PHE A 137 -10.45 -13.70 7.50
CA PHE A 137 -10.11 -12.45 8.18
C PHE A 137 -8.70 -12.57 8.75
N LEU A 138 -7.99 -11.44 8.88
CA LEU A 138 -6.71 -11.45 9.59
C LEU A 138 -6.91 -11.76 11.09
N ASP A 139 -5.90 -12.36 11.70
CA ASP A 139 -5.85 -12.57 13.15
C ASP A 139 -4.91 -11.54 13.78
N ALA A 140 -5.45 -10.59 14.55
CA ALA A 140 -4.65 -9.59 15.24
C ALA A 140 -3.84 -10.17 16.41
N HIS A 141 -4.27 -11.32 16.95
CA HIS A 141 -3.60 -12.00 18.06
C HIS A 141 -2.48 -12.92 17.58
N GLN A 142 -2.66 -13.58 16.42
CA GLN A 142 -1.69 -14.46 15.78
C GLN A 142 -1.21 -13.91 14.44
N GLU A 143 -0.04 -13.28 14.50
CA GLU A 143 0.50 -12.60 13.33
C GLU A 143 1.01 -13.57 12.25
N GLY A 144 0.71 -13.25 10.99
CA GLY A 144 0.94 -14.16 9.87
C GLY A 144 -0.14 -15.23 9.72
N HIS A 145 -1.19 -15.20 10.55
CA HIS A 145 -2.31 -16.11 10.49
C HIS A 145 -3.59 -15.42 10.00
N ALA A 146 -4.43 -16.19 9.34
CA ALA A 146 -5.79 -15.82 8.99
C ALA A 146 -6.76 -16.80 9.64
N ARG A 147 -7.93 -16.29 10.04
CA ARG A 147 -9.06 -17.09 10.52
C ARG A 147 -10.01 -17.32 9.36
N LEU A 148 -10.16 -18.57 8.96
CA LEU A 148 -11.08 -18.98 7.90
C LEU A 148 -12.43 -19.33 8.53
N THR A 149 -13.50 -18.93 7.87
CA THR A 149 -14.85 -19.42 8.19
C THR A 149 -14.99 -20.88 7.76
N GLU A 150 -16.03 -21.54 8.25
CA GLU A 150 -16.51 -22.75 7.59
C GLU A 150 -17.01 -22.45 6.16
N LEU A 151 -17.12 -23.49 5.34
CA LEU A 151 -17.70 -23.38 4.01
C LEU A 151 -19.22 -23.28 4.12
N LEU A 152 -19.77 -22.12 3.79
CA LEU A 152 -21.20 -21.84 3.88
C LEU A 152 -21.88 -21.97 2.51
N SER A 153 -23.21 -22.07 2.52
CA SER A 153 -23.98 -21.83 1.29
C SER A 153 -23.94 -20.35 0.93
N ALA A 154 -23.65 -20.04 -0.33
CA ALA A 154 -23.57 -18.65 -0.79
C ALA A 154 -24.90 -17.86 -0.67
N ARG A 155 -26.02 -18.55 -0.38
CA ARG A 155 -27.33 -17.92 -0.10
C ARG A 155 -27.51 -17.47 1.35
N ARG A 156 -26.57 -17.81 2.23
CA ARG A 156 -26.66 -17.58 3.68
C ARG A 156 -25.40 -16.87 4.17
N ILE A 157 -24.93 -15.89 3.42
CA ILE A 157 -23.80 -15.05 3.83
C ILE A 157 -24.19 -14.31 5.12
N PRO A 158 -23.42 -14.44 6.22
CA PRO A 158 -23.62 -13.66 7.44
C PRO A 158 -23.16 -12.21 7.25
N HIS A 159 -23.94 -11.41 6.51
CA HIS A 159 -23.52 -10.09 6.06
C HIS A 159 -23.07 -9.19 7.21
N THR A 160 -23.91 -9.06 8.25
CA THR A 160 -23.66 -8.20 9.40
C THR A 160 -22.52 -8.72 10.28
N GLU A 161 -22.45 -10.03 10.48
CA GLU A 161 -21.43 -10.67 11.30
C GLU A 161 -20.05 -10.53 10.67
N TRP A 162 -19.93 -10.73 9.35
CA TRP A 162 -18.67 -10.57 8.64
C TRP A 162 -18.20 -9.12 8.57
N LEU A 163 -19.12 -8.15 8.45
CA LEU A 163 -18.79 -6.73 8.53
C LEU A 163 -18.34 -6.35 9.95
N SER A 164 -19.04 -6.84 10.98
CA SER A 164 -18.64 -6.64 12.38
C SER A 164 -17.27 -7.26 12.68
N GLU A 165 -16.94 -8.41 12.07
CA GLU A 165 -15.64 -9.06 12.20
C GLU A 165 -14.50 -8.20 11.61
N ILE A 166 -14.75 -7.54 10.47
CA ILE A 166 -13.80 -6.59 9.86
C ILE A 166 -13.55 -5.42 10.81
N ASP A 167 -14.61 -4.81 11.33
CA ASP A 167 -14.50 -3.65 12.21
C ASP A 167 -13.77 -4.02 13.51
N GLN A 168 -14.15 -5.15 14.13
CA GLN A 168 -13.47 -5.66 15.31
C GLN A 168 -11.99 -5.95 15.05
N THR A 169 -11.67 -6.63 13.94
CA THR A 169 -10.29 -6.94 13.58
C THR A 169 -9.48 -5.66 13.38
N ASP A 170 -10.02 -4.64 12.70
CA ASP A 170 -9.34 -3.35 12.51
C ASP A 170 -9.13 -2.61 13.84
N GLU A 171 -10.13 -2.61 14.73
CA GLU A 171 -10.01 -2.08 16.08
C GLU A 171 -8.94 -2.81 16.88
N GLU A 172 -8.85 -4.14 16.80
CA GLU A 172 -7.81 -4.94 17.43
C GLU A 172 -6.42 -4.62 16.88
N PHE A 173 -6.26 -4.42 15.57
CA PHE A 173 -4.99 -3.97 14.98
C PHE A 173 -4.60 -2.54 15.39
N LEU A 174 -5.59 -1.67 15.64
CA LEU A 174 -5.38 -0.32 16.14
C LEU A 174 -5.06 -0.28 17.64
N ALA A 175 -5.76 -1.11 18.43
CA ALA A 175 -5.72 -1.17 19.88
C ALA A 175 -4.61 -2.09 20.40
N ALA A 176 -4.14 -3.03 19.58
CA ALA A 176 -2.88 -3.69 19.81
C ALA A 176 -1.86 -2.58 20.06
N GLU A 177 -1.39 -2.49 21.32
CA GLU A 177 -0.14 -1.81 21.63
C GLU A 177 0.81 -2.23 20.53
N PRO A 178 1.61 -1.31 19.94
CA PRO A 178 2.59 -1.74 18.98
C PRO A 178 3.31 -2.91 19.63
N LYS A 179 3.04 -4.15 19.17
CA LYS A 179 3.97 -5.22 19.37
C LYS A 179 5.14 -4.61 18.65
N ILE A 180 6.08 -4.10 19.43
CA ILE A 180 7.41 -3.81 18.96
C ILE A 180 7.94 -5.20 18.61
N ARG A 181 7.43 -5.78 17.53
CA ARG A 181 8.33 -6.28 16.54
C ARG A 181 9.15 -5.04 16.19
N LYS A 182 10.36 -5.00 16.75
CA LYS A 182 11.50 -4.77 15.89
C LYS A 182 11.40 -5.84 14.79
N GLU A 183 10.46 -5.68 13.85
CA GLU A 183 10.71 -6.15 12.51
C GLU A 183 11.80 -5.20 12.05
N THR A 184 13.02 -5.67 12.27
CA THR A 184 14.23 -4.94 11.93
C THR A 184 14.08 -4.54 10.48
N GLU A 185 13.78 -3.26 10.20
CA GLU A 185 13.50 -2.79 8.84
C GLU A 185 14.63 -3.30 7.93
N ARG A 186 14.31 -4.10 6.92
CA ARG A 186 15.31 -4.73 6.09
C ARG A 186 15.85 -3.68 5.11
N ALA A 187 17.02 -3.14 5.42
CA ALA A 187 17.55 -1.96 4.76
C ALA A 187 18.60 -2.31 3.69
N VAL A 188 18.50 -1.66 2.53
CA VAL A 188 19.59 -1.57 1.56
C VAL A 188 20.22 -0.18 1.68
N LEU A 189 21.54 -0.14 1.89
CA LEU A 189 22.29 1.10 2.07
C LEU A 189 22.94 1.51 0.76
N VAL A 190 22.90 2.80 0.44
CA VAL A 190 23.44 3.34 -0.81
C VAL A 190 24.34 4.53 -0.53
N GLY A 191 25.55 4.52 -1.09
CA GLY A 191 26.52 5.61 -0.93
C GLY A 191 27.25 5.90 -2.23
N ILE A 192 27.85 7.08 -2.32
CA ILE A 192 28.66 7.49 -3.48
C ILE A 192 30.12 7.82 -3.15
N GLU A 193 30.45 8.02 -1.87
CA GLU A 193 31.79 8.39 -1.44
C GLU A 193 32.71 7.17 -1.27
N SER A 194 32.46 6.37 -0.22
CA SER A 194 33.36 5.30 0.19
C SER A 194 32.63 4.14 0.87
N GLU A 195 33.30 2.99 0.93
CA GLU A 195 32.82 1.85 1.72
C GLU A 195 32.87 2.13 3.23
N GLU A 196 33.77 2.99 3.68
CA GLU A 196 33.91 3.37 5.10
C GLU A 196 32.68 4.15 5.57
N SER A 197 32.21 5.12 4.78
CA SER A 197 30.98 5.86 5.09
C SER A 197 29.76 4.93 5.10
N LEU A 198 29.70 3.95 4.20
CA LEU A 198 28.62 2.93 4.20
C LEU A 198 28.68 1.99 5.42
N ARG A 199 29.87 1.72 5.97
CA ARG A 199 29.99 0.97 7.24
C ARG A 199 29.44 1.79 8.39
N GLU A 200 29.78 3.06 8.47
CA GLU A 200 29.23 3.98 9.47
C GLU A 200 27.69 4.08 9.34
N LEU A 201 27.18 4.22 8.12
CA LEU A 201 25.73 4.24 7.86
C LEU A 201 25.06 2.94 8.30
N SER A 202 25.73 1.80 8.16
CA SER A 202 25.24 0.51 8.64
C SER A 202 25.16 0.46 10.16
N GLU A 203 26.14 1.01 10.88
CA GLU A 203 26.11 1.12 12.34
C GLU A 203 24.98 2.06 12.81
N LEU A 204 24.75 3.16 12.10
CA LEU A 204 23.61 4.06 12.35
C LEU A 204 22.28 3.35 12.10
N ALA A 205 22.14 2.62 10.98
CA ALA A 205 20.94 1.87 10.66
C ALA A 205 20.63 0.82 11.73
N GLN A 206 21.65 0.07 12.18
CA GLN A 206 21.51 -0.88 13.29
C GLN A 206 21.09 -0.19 14.59
N THR A 207 21.64 1.00 14.87
CA THR A 207 21.26 1.82 16.02
C THR A 207 19.80 2.26 15.97
N ALA A 208 19.27 2.54 14.77
CA ALA A 208 17.86 2.83 14.53
C ALA A 208 16.96 1.57 14.59
N GLY A 209 17.55 0.38 14.68
CA GLY A 209 16.84 -0.89 14.70
C GLY A 209 16.53 -1.45 13.31
N ALA A 210 17.24 -1.02 12.26
CA ALA A 210 17.17 -1.59 10.92
C ALA A 210 18.25 -2.66 10.69
N SER A 211 17.95 -3.67 9.87
CA SER A 211 18.87 -4.76 9.51
C SER A 211 19.41 -4.53 8.10
N THR A 212 20.69 -4.23 7.99
CA THR A 212 21.36 -4.05 6.71
C THR A 212 21.42 -5.37 5.93
N LEU A 213 20.70 -5.46 4.82
CA LEU A 213 20.73 -6.60 3.90
C LEU A 213 21.90 -6.53 2.93
N GLN A 214 22.15 -5.34 2.38
CA GLN A 214 23.16 -5.10 1.37
C GLN A 214 23.60 -3.64 1.36
N THR A 215 24.86 -3.40 1.02
CA THR A 215 25.42 -2.08 0.74
C THR A 215 25.73 -1.94 -0.75
N VAL A 216 25.38 -0.80 -1.34
CA VAL A 216 25.59 -0.48 -2.75
C VAL A 216 26.40 0.81 -2.85
N LEU A 217 27.64 0.70 -3.32
CA LEU A 217 28.49 1.86 -3.58
C LEU A 217 28.51 2.17 -5.08
N GLN A 218 28.17 3.41 -5.44
CA GLN A 218 28.43 3.94 -6.77
C GLN A 218 29.35 5.15 -6.67
N LYS A 219 30.67 4.93 -6.79
CA LYS A 219 31.67 6.01 -6.69
C LYS A 219 31.37 7.16 -7.64
N ARG A 220 31.09 8.35 -7.10
CA ARG A 220 30.85 9.59 -7.86
C ARG A 220 31.36 10.79 -7.06
N ALA A 221 31.87 11.79 -7.77
CA ALA A 221 32.31 13.04 -7.14
C ALA A 221 31.13 13.96 -6.73
N THR A 222 29.99 13.84 -7.42
CA THR A 222 28.78 14.60 -7.11
C THR A 222 27.52 13.74 -7.28
N PRO A 223 26.51 13.90 -6.42
CA PRO A 223 25.21 13.26 -6.57
C PRO A 223 24.54 13.63 -7.89
N ASP A 224 23.91 12.65 -8.53
CA ASP A 224 23.00 12.91 -9.65
C ASP A 224 21.78 13.73 -9.16
N LYS A 225 21.42 14.78 -9.89
CA LYS A 225 20.34 15.70 -9.48
C LYS A 225 18.96 15.04 -9.40
N ALA A 226 18.74 13.94 -10.12
CA ALA A 226 17.45 13.28 -10.20
C ALA A 226 17.34 12.05 -9.28
N TYR A 227 18.44 11.32 -9.04
CA TYR A 227 18.40 10.06 -8.28
C TYR A 227 19.52 9.90 -7.24
N CYS A 228 20.39 10.90 -7.04
CA CYS A 228 21.65 10.80 -6.29
C CYS A 228 22.69 9.84 -6.92
N ILE A 229 22.25 8.66 -7.33
CA ILE A 229 22.96 7.69 -8.18
C ILE A 229 22.54 7.85 -9.65
N GLY A 230 23.20 7.13 -10.57
CA GLY A 230 22.78 7.09 -11.97
C GLY A 230 21.45 6.35 -12.15
N LYS A 231 20.62 6.78 -13.13
CA LYS A 231 19.31 6.16 -13.42
C LYS A 231 19.38 4.64 -13.60
N GLY A 232 20.31 4.14 -14.42
CA GLY A 232 20.48 2.69 -14.60
C GLY A 232 20.84 1.96 -13.30
N LYS A 233 21.57 2.63 -12.40
CA LYS A 233 21.87 2.07 -11.08
C LYS A 233 20.64 2.04 -10.16
N ALA A 234 19.75 3.01 -10.27
CA ALA A 234 18.47 3.01 -9.56
C ALA A 234 17.55 1.88 -10.06
N GLU A 235 17.55 1.59 -11.35
CA GLU A 235 16.81 0.46 -11.94
C GLU A 235 17.39 -0.90 -11.47
N GLU A 236 18.72 -1.06 -11.44
CA GLU A 236 19.38 -2.24 -10.84
C GLU A 236 19.06 -2.38 -9.35
N LEU A 237 19.05 -1.26 -8.62
CA LEU A 237 18.73 -1.21 -7.20
C LEU A 237 17.29 -1.65 -6.94
N ALA A 238 16.33 -1.29 -7.80
CA ALA A 238 14.94 -1.73 -7.70
C ALA A 238 14.83 -3.27 -7.75
N LEU A 239 15.51 -3.90 -8.70
CA LEU A 239 15.56 -5.37 -8.81
C LEU A 239 16.21 -6.00 -7.58
N THR A 240 17.27 -5.39 -7.06
CA THR A 240 17.96 -5.84 -5.84
C THR A 240 17.05 -5.77 -4.62
N CYS A 241 16.36 -4.65 -4.43
CA CYS A 241 15.40 -4.45 -3.35
C CYS A 241 14.25 -5.46 -3.43
N GLN A 242 13.74 -5.75 -4.63
CA GLN A 242 12.69 -6.75 -4.83
C GLN A 242 13.18 -8.17 -4.50
N ALA A 243 14.34 -8.56 -5.03
CA ALA A 243 14.92 -9.88 -4.79
C ALA A 243 15.23 -10.14 -3.31
N LEU A 244 15.69 -9.10 -2.61
CA LEU A 244 15.98 -9.17 -1.19
C LEU A 244 14.77 -8.87 -0.30
N GLN A 245 13.60 -8.57 -0.85
CA GLN A 245 12.42 -8.14 -0.09
C GLN A 245 12.77 -7.05 0.93
N ALA A 246 13.46 -6.01 0.47
CA ALA A 246 13.85 -4.89 1.31
C ALA A 246 12.64 -3.99 1.62
N ASP A 247 12.55 -3.51 2.86
CA ASP A 247 11.49 -2.60 3.30
C ASP A 247 11.89 -1.13 3.13
N LEU A 248 13.20 -0.87 3.20
CA LEU A 248 13.80 0.44 3.32
C LEU A 248 15.06 0.57 2.46
N CYS A 249 15.21 1.71 1.79
CA CYS A 249 16.47 2.13 1.20
C CYS A 249 17.00 3.38 1.90
N ILE A 250 18.23 3.32 2.39
CA ILE A 250 18.89 4.42 3.11
C ILE A 250 20.03 4.95 2.27
N PHE A 251 19.94 6.22 1.90
CA PHE A 251 21.01 6.93 1.20
C PHE A 251 21.89 7.64 2.22
N ASP A 252 23.20 7.50 2.04
CA ASP A 252 24.21 8.19 2.86
C ASP A 252 24.19 9.70 2.63
N GLU A 253 23.92 10.11 1.39
CA GLU A 253 23.82 11.51 0.99
C GLU A 253 22.48 12.12 1.35
N GLU A 254 22.47 13.43 1.59
CA GLU A 254 21.23 14.17 1.71
C GLU A 254 20.47 14.21 0.37
N LEU A 255 19.22 13.74 0.39
CA LEU A 255 18.39 13.72 -0.79
C LEU A 255 17.54 14.98 -0.90
N SER A 256 17.52 15.62 -2.06
CA SER A 256 16.49 16.62 -2.34
C SER A 256 15.09 15.98 -2.38
N GLY A 257 14.04 16.76 -2.15
CA GLY A 257 12.66 16.25 -2.22
C GLY A 257 12.25 15.71 -3.60
N VAL A 258 12.95 16.10 -4.66
CA VAL A 258 12.77 15.55 -6.03
C VAL A 258 13.50 14.22 -6.16
N MET A 259 14.75 14.12 -5.67
CA MET A 259 15.51 12.86 -5.68
C MET A 259 14.78 11.76 -4.92
N GLN A 260 14.33 12.05 -3.69
CA GLN A 260 13.61 11.09 -2.87
C GLN A 260 12.36 10.59 -3.60
N LYS A 261 11.55 11.50 -4.14
CA LYS A 261 10.33 11.13 -4.87
C LYS A 261 10.64 10.22 -6.07
N ASN A 262 11.61 10.59 -6.90
CA ASN A 262 11.98 9.80 -8.08
C ASN A 262 12.49 8.41 -7.68
N LEU A 263 13.28 8.32 -6.60
CA LEU A 263 13.77 7.06 -6.05
C LEU A 263 12.62 6.20 -5.51
N GLU A 264 11.68 6.77 -4.75
CA GLU A 264 10.49 6.05 -4.27
C GLU A 264 9.61 5.54 -5.43
N GLU A 265 9.48 6.33 -6.51
CA GLU A 265 8.74 5.93 -7.71
C GLU A 265 9.41 4.75 -8.44
N VAL A 266 10.74 4.71 -8.51
CA VAL A 266 11.50 3.64 -9.18
C VAL A 266 11.61 2.40 -8.30
N LEU A 267 11.94 2.56 -7.02
CA LEU A 267 12.24 1.45 -6.09
C LEU A 267 10.97 0.82 -5.49
N ARG A 268 9.84 1.54 -5.47
CA ARG A 268 8.56 1.11 -4.88
C ARG A 268 8.62 0.77 -3.39
N ILE A 269 9.65 1.24 -2.68
CA ILE A 269 9.85 1.07 -1.24
C ILE A 269 10.14 2.43 -0.59
N LYS A 270 10.13 2.48 0.74
CA LYS A 270 10.45 3.70 1.51
C LYS A 270 11.91 4.09 1.26
N VAL A 271 12.17 5.36 0.98
CA VAL A 271 13.52 5.91 0.79
C VAL A 271 13.76 7.00 1.80
N ILE A 272 14.86 6.92 2.54
CA ILE A 272 15.30 7.96 3.47
C ILE A 272 16.77 8.32 3.22
N ASP A 273 17.17 9.49 3.68
CA ASP A 273 18.56 9.93 3.73
C ASP A 273 19.12 9.81 5.15
N ARG A 274 20.45 9.99 5.28
CA ARG A 274 21.17 9.97 6.55
C ARG A 274 20.61 10.94 7.59
N THR A 275 20.21 12.13 7.18
CA THR A 275 19.63 13.13 8.09
C THR A 275 18.30 12.66 8.66
N THR A 276 17.43 12.06 7.84
CA THR A 276 16.17 11.44 8.31
C THR A 276 16.45 10.30 9.28
N LEU A 277 17.40 9.41 8.97
CA LEU A 277 17.79 8.30 9.84
C LEU A 277 18.25 8.80 11.22
N ILE A 278 19.08 9.84 11.26
CA ILE A 278 19.56 10.44 12.52
C ILE A 278 18.40 11.00 13.35
N LEU A 279 17.46 11.70 12.70
CA LEU A 279 16.27 12.23 13.38
C LEU A 279 15.40 11.11 13.96
N ASP A 280 15.26 9.98 13.26
CA ASP A 280 14.51 8.82 13.74
C ASP A 280 15.20 8.15 14.95
N ILE A 281 16.54 8.08 14.95
CA ILE A 281 17.31 7.64 16.12
C ILE A 281 17.04 8.55 17.31
N PHE A 282 17.08 9.87 17.13
CA PHE A 282 16.77 10.81 18.21
C PHE A 282 15.34 10.68 18.70
N ALA A 283 14.38 10.46 17.79
CA ALA A 283 12.99 10.25 18.16
C ALA A 283 12.82 9.00 19.03
N SER A 284 13.53 7.92 18.69
CA SER A 284 13.52 6.66 19.46
C SER A 284 14.12 6.82 20.86
N ARG A 285 15.09 7.75 21.03
CA ARG A 285 15.82 7.96 22.29
C ARG A 285 15.20 9.06 23.16
N ALA A 286 14.33 9.90 22.62
CA ALA A 286 13.69 11.00 23.34
C ALA A 286 12.68 10.47 24.37
N SER A 287 13.06 10.49 25.65
CA SER A 287 12.23 10.01 26.76
C SER A 287 11.41 11.13 27.42
N THR A 288 11.93 12.36 27.43
CA THR A 288 11.28 13.52 28.05
C THR A 288 10.28 14.18 27.11
N ARG A 289 9.23 14.81 27.66
CA ARG A 289 8.24 15.55 26.88
C ARG A 289 8.90 16.65 26.03
N GLU A 290 9.80 17.41 26.63
CA GLU A 290 10.55 18.47 25.92
C GLU A 290 11.42 17.90 24.79
N GLY A 291 12.14 16.79 25.04
CA GLY A 291 12.97 16.14 24.03
C GLY A 291 12.14 15.61 22.86
N LYS A 292 10.97 15.02 23.13
CA LYS A 292 10.06 14.55 22.07
C LYS A 292 9.57 15.71 21.19
N LEU A 293 9.20 16.84 21.79
CA LEU A 293 8.75 18.04 21.07
C LEU A 293 9.87 18.63 20.21
N GLN A 294 11.09 18.69 20.71
CA GLN A 294 12.25 19.18 19.96
C GLN A 294 12.56 18.30 18.73
N VAL A 295 12.49 16.98 18.88
CA VAL A 295 12.70 16.06 17.76
C VAL A 295 11.56 16.15 16.74
N GLU A 296 10.30 16.21 17.20
CA GLU A 296 9.15 16.41 16.33
C GLU A 296 9.28 17.72 15.53
N MET A 297 9.70 18.80 16.19
CA MET A 297 9.97 20.09 15.56
C MET A 297 11.07 19.97 14.50
N ALA A 298 12.17 19.29 14.80
CA ALA A 298 13.27 19.08 13.85
C ALA A 298 12.81 18.27 12.62
N GLN A 299 12.03 17.20 12.81
CA GLN A 299 11.46 16.40 11.73
C GLN A 299 10.49 17.23 10.86
N LEU A 300 9.64 18.06 11.48
CA LEU A 300 8.70 18.93 10.77
C LEU A 300 9.43 20.02 9.97
N GLN A 301 10.45 20.65 10.55
CA GLN A 301 11.29 21.63 9.86
C GLN A 301 11.98 21.01 8.65
N TYR A 302 12.59 19.83 8.83
CA TYR A 302 13.28 19.12 7.75
C TYR A 302 12.32 18.75 6.60
N ARG A 303 11.15 18.18 6.91
CA ARG A 303 10.11 17.86 5.92
C ARG A 303 9.59 19.11 5.20
N SER A 304 9.37 20.21 5.93
CA SER A 304 8.89 21.48 5.35
C SER A 304 9.85 22.03 4.30
N GLN A 305 11.16 22.01 4.56
CA GLN A 305 12.16 22.50 3.60
C GLN A 305 12.16 21.69 2.30
N ARG A 306 11.90 20.38 2.38
CA ARG A 306 11.89 19.49 1.22
C ARG A 306 10.63 19.63 0.37
N LEU A 307 9.49 19.94 1.00
CA LEU A 307 8.25 20.28 0.30
C LEU A 307 8.37 21.57 -0.54
N LEU A 308 9.19 22.55 -0.09
CA LEU A 308 9.46 23.78 -0.86
C LEU A 308 10.15 23.49 -2.21
N GLY A 309 11.05 22.51 -2.25
CA GLY A 309 11.74 22.09 -3.47
C GLY A 309 10.82 21.44 -4.52
N GLN A 310 9.71 20.83 -4.08
CA GLN A 310 8.72 20.18 -4.96
C GLN A 310 7.75 21.20 -5.61
N GLY A 311 7.45 22.31 -4.92
CA GLY A 311 6.53 23.36 -5.42
C GLY A 311 7.05 24.12 -6.64
N LEU A 312 8.36 24.34 -6.74
CA LEU A 312 8.98 25.07 -7.86
C LEU A 312 8.93 24.29 -9.19
N VAL A 313 8.90 22.95 -9.16
CA VAL A 313 8.81 22.09 -10.35
C VAL A 313 7.37 22.00 -10.86
N LEU A 314 6.39 21.90 -9.96
CA LEU A 314 4.96 21.84 -10.32
C LEU A 314 4.39 23.20 -10.75
N SER A 315 4.90 24.31 -10.19
CA SER A 315 4.51 25.66 -10.62
C SER A 315 4.95 25.99 -12.05
N ARG A 316 6.02 25.36 -12.58
CA ARG A 316 6.45 25.54 -13.97
C ARG A 316 5.64 24.71 -14.96
N LEU A 317 5.22 23.49 -14.59
CA LEU A 317 4.33 22.66 -15.41
C LEU A 317 2.90 23.22 -15.47
N ALA A 318 2.46 23.96 -14.45
CA ALA A 318 1.16 24.64 -14.43
C ALA A 318 1.15 26.00 -15.18
N GLY A 319 2.30 26.47 -15.68
CA GLY A 319 2.43 27.77 -16.36
C GLY A 319 2.03 27.78 -17.84
N GLY A 320 1.65 26.64 -18.41
CA GLY A 320 1.22 26.52 -19.81
C GLY A 320 -0.27 26.21 -19.89
N ILE A 321 -1.06 27.23 -20.22
CA ILE A 321 -2.48 27.16 -20.64
C ILE A 321 -3.49 26.96 -19.48
N GLY A 322 -3.89 28.09 -18.89
CA GLY A 322 -5.33 28.42 -18.83
C GLY A 322 -6.22 27.78 -17.75
N THR A 323 -5.83 27.75 -16.48
CA THR A 323 -6.83 27.58 -15.39
C THR A 323 -6.80 28.77 -14.43
N ARG A 324 -7.86 29.60 -14.52
CA ARG A 324 -8.19 30.63 -13.53
C ARG A 324 -8.93 29.98 -12.37
N GLY A 325 -8.37 30.10 -11.16
CA GLY A 325 -9.06 29.87 -9.89
C GLY A 325 -8.07 29.79 -8.71
N PRO A 326 -8.26 30.54 -7.61
CA PRO A 326 -7.37 30.53 -6.45
C PRO A 326 -7.71 29.33 -5.56
N GLY A 327 -7.35 28.13 -6.00
CA GLY A 327 -7.37 26.93 -5.16
C GLY A 327 -6.01 26.77 -4.50
N GLU A 328 -5.95 26.81 -3.17
CA GLU A 328 -4.73 26.51 -2.41
C GLU A 328 -4.22 25.12 -2.83
N SER A 329 -2.98 25.03 -3.32
CA SER A 329 -2.47 23.74 -3.82
C SER A 329 -2.37 22.73 -2.67
N LYS A 330 -2.54 21.42 -2.93
CA LYS A 330 -2.40 20.37 -1.88
C LYS A 330 -1.07 20.45 -1.12
N LEU A 331 -0.01 20.93 -1.79
CA LEU A 331 1.30 21.20 -1.19
C LEU A 331 1.26 22.41 -0.25
N GLU A 332 0.54 23.47 -0.63
CA GLU A 332 0.37 24.67 0.18
C GLU A 332 -0.49 24.43 1.43
N VAL A 333 -1.56 23.64 1.31
CA VAL A 333 -2.33 23.14 2.46
C VAL A 333 -1.45 22.31 3.41
N SER A 334 -0.63 21.40 2.85
CA SER A 334 0.29 20.58 3.65
C SER A 334 1.35 21.44 4.34
N ARG A 335 1.87 22.48 3.66
CA ARG A 335 2.81 23.46 4.24
C ARG A 335 2.16 24.24 5.38
N ARG A 336 0.93 24.71 5.19
CA ARG A 336 0.19 25.47 6.19
C ARG A 336 0.00 24.66 7.46
N ARG A 337 -0.44 23.40 7.34
CA ARG A 337 -0.57 22.48 8.48
C ARG A 337 0.74 22.23 9.22
N ILE A 338 1.86 22.08 8.49
CA ILE A 338 3.18 21.91 9.12
C ILE A 338 3.59 23.19 9.86
N ARG A 339 3.35 24.38 9.28
CA ARG A 339 3.65 25.66 9.96
C ARG A 339 2.79 25.88 11.19
N GLU A 340 1.49 25.63 11.09
CA GLU A 340 0.55 25.72 12.22
C GLU A 340 1.00 24.79 13.35
N ARG A 341 1.41 23.56 13.01
CA ARG A 341 1.97 22.63 14.00
C ARG A 341 3.29 23.10 14.60
N LEU A 342 4.17 23.70 13.80
CA LEU A 342 5.43 24.29 14.30
C LEU A 342 5.18 25.46 15.25
N THR A 343 4.16 26.29 15.01
CA THR A 343 3.75 27.36 15.93
C THR A 343 3.09 26.84 17.20
N ASP A 344 2.41 25.71 17.15
CA ASP A 344 1.81 25.10 18.35
C ASP A 344 2.84 24.41 19.26
N LEU A 345 4.01 24.04 18.71
CA LEU A 345 5.07 23.32 19.41
C LEU A 345 6.14 24.22 20.03
N GLY A 346 6.19 25.52 19.67
CA GLY A 346 7.20 26.50 20.12
C GLY A 346 6.63 27.58 21.02
#